data_AF-A0A7R9IU15-F1
#
_entry.id   AF-A0A7R9IU15-F1
#
_cell.length_a   1.000
_cell.length_b   1.000
_cell.length_c   1.000
_cell.angle_alpha   90.00
_cell.angle_beta   90.00
_cell.angle_gamma   90.00
#
_symmetry.space_group_name_H-M   'P 1'
#
loop_
_entity.id
_entity.type
_entity.pdbx_description
1 polymer ?
#
loop_
_entity_poly.entity_id
_entity_poly.type
_entity_poly.pdbx_seq_one_letter_code
_entity_poly.pdbx_strand_id
1 'polypeptide(L)'
;MSWNSNDTVTFMQTRTWKFVPERSNGILTDEVTTVNTIAAAVRYISHNYNSFLVTLATNGLLRNYGSVSVTKTAGELLLDGYDDPLLDQLIQIIDTLGPSLNLTFNIPFDKFGWFSE
;
A
#
# COMPACT_ATOMS: atom_id res chain seq x y z
N MET A 1 -1.44 29.81 -1.95
CA MET A 1 -2.85 30.26 -2.00
C MET A 1 -2.96 31.30 -3.11
N SER A 2 -3.94 31.18 -3.98
CA SER A 2 -4.22 32.12 -5.08
C SER A 2 -5.70 32.44 -5.13
N TRP A 3 -6.03 33.72 -5.32
CA TRP A 3 -7.38 34.17 -5.63
C TRP A 3 -7.65 34.02 -7.13
N ASN A 4 -8.84 33.52 -7.48
CA ASN A 4 -9.29 33.31 -8.85
C ASN A 4 -10.23 34.45 -9.29
N SER A 5 -10.38 34.65 -10.60
CA SER A 5 -11.26 35.68 -11.16
C SER A 5 -12.76 35.43 -10.97
N ASN A 6 -13.14 34.25 -10.50
CA ASN A 6 -14.52 33.84 -10.21
C ASN A 6 -14.85 33.91 -8.70
N ASP A 7 -14.19 34.78 -7.96
CA ASP A 7 -14.38 34.99 -6.52
C ASP A 7 -14.13 33.74 -5.65
N THR A 8 -13.29 32.81 -6.12
CA THR A 8 -12.86 31.64 -5.36
C THR A 8 -11.39 31.71 -4.97
N VAL A 9 -10.99 30.87 -4.01
CA VAL A 9 -9.60 30.71 -3.58
C VAL A 9 -9.14 29.29 -3.83
N THR A 10 -7.93 29.15 -4.37
CA THR A 10 -7.20 27.88 -4.44
C THR A 10 -6.08 27.86 -3.39
N PHE A 11 -6.03 26.80 -2.58
CA PHE A 11 -4.98 26.60 -1.58
C PHE A 11 -4.63 25.11 -1.46
N MET A 12 -3.43 24.82 -1.00
CA MET A 12 -2.99 23.47 -0.62
C MET A 12 -3.29 23.28 0.86
N GLN A 13 -3.94 22.19 1.23
CA GLN A 13 -4.13 21.82 2.63
C GLN A 13 -3.02 20.86 3.06
N THR A 14 -2.23 21.25 4.05
CA THR A 14 -1.34 20.32 4.75
C THR A 14 -2.10 19.62 5.87
N ARG A 15 -2.00 18.29 5.95
CA ARG A 15 -2.53 17.49 7.06
C ARG A 15 -1.36 16.82 7.76
N THR A 16 -1.31 16.93 9.08
CA THR A 16 -0.24 16.32 9.89
C THR A 16 -0.90 15.56 11.03
N TRP A 17 -0.46 14.32 11.24
CA TRP A 17 -0.97 13.45 12.28
C TRP A 17 0.04 13.37 13.42
N LYS A 18 -0.43 13.53 14.65
CA LYS A 18 0.41 13.44 15.86
C LYS A 18 -0.29 12.53 16.86
N PHE A 19 0.43 11.51 17.34
CA PHE A 19 -0.08 10.62 18.36
C PHE A 19 -0.16 11.34 19.71
N VAL A 20 -1.27 11.15 20.43
CA VAL A 20 -1.52 11.75 21.75
C VAL A 20 -1.85 10.61 22.73
N PRO A 21 -0.86 10.11 23.49
CA PRO A 21 -1.02 8.94 24.36
C PRO A 21 -2.16 9.12 25.37
N GLU A 22 -2.29 10.31 25.97
CA GLU A 22 -3.26 10.60 27.03
C GLU A 22 -4.71 10.63 26.54
N ARG A 23 -4.91 10.67 25.21
CA ARG A 23 -6.23 10.65 24.56
C ARG A 23 -6.46 9.37 23.76
N SER A 24 -5.65 8.34 24.01
CA SER A 24 -5.70 7.06 23.30
C SER A 24 -5.92 5.91 24.27
N ASN A 25 -6.62 4.86 23.83
CA ASN A 25 -6.85 3.65 24.62
C ASN A 25 -5.70 2.63 24.53
N GLY A 26 -4.62 2.96 23.80
CA GLY A 26 -3.49 2.10 23.52
C GLY A 26 -2.26 2.91 23.09
N ILE A 27 -1.18 2.23 22.75
CA ILE A 27 0.11 2.81 22.33
C ILE A 27 0.48 2.39 20.92
N LEU A 28 1.39 3.13 20.27
CA LEU A 28 1.78 2.84 18.88
C LEU A 28 2.44 1.48 18.71
N THR A 29 3.01 0.90 19.76
CA THR A 29 3.63 -0.43 19.73
C THR A 29 2.64 -1.58 19.96
N ASP A 30 1.35 -1.29 20.19
CA ASP A 30 0.33 -2.33 20.32
C ASP A 30 0.19 -3.09 19.00
N GLU A 31 0.21 -4.41 19.06
CA GLU A 31 0.06 -5.26 17.88
C GLU A 31 -1.41 -5.38 17.47
N VAL A 32 -1.65 -5.24 16.17
CA VAL A 32 -2.97 -5.37 15.55
C VAL A 32 -2.86 -6.36 14.41
N THR A 33 -3.69 -7.41 14.46
CA THR A 33 -3.86 -8.34 13.34
C THR A 33 -5.00 -7.85 12.44
N THR A 34 -4.72 -7.66 11.16
CA THR A 34 -5.68 -7.24 10.14
C THR A 34 -5.50 -8.02 8.85
N VAL A 35 -6.44 -7.85 7.91
CA VAL A 35 -6.32 -8.39 6.55
C VAL A 35 -5.09 -7.81 5.87
N ASN A 36 -4.32 -8.64 5.16
CA ASN A 36 -3.20 -8.16 4.35
C ASN A 36 -3.74 -7.39 3.13
N THR A 37 -3.78 -6.07 3.24
CA THR A 37 -4.26 -5.17 2.18
C THR A 37 -3.38 -5.24 0.93
N ILE A 38 -2.07 -5.48 1.07
CA ILE A 38 -1.14 -5.65 -0.06
C ILE A 38 -1.57 -6.88 -0.86
N ALA A 39 -1.75 -8.03 -0.20
CA ALA A 39 -2.18 -9.26 -0.86
C ALA A 39 -3.54 -9.11 -1.57
N ALA A 40 -4.49 -8.42 -0.94
CA ALA A 40 -5.78 -8.11 -1.55
C ALA A 40 -5.63 -7.22 -2.80
N ALA A 41 -4.81 -6.18 -2.73
CA ALA A 41 -4.54 -5.28 -3.85
C ALA A 41 -3.85 -6.00 -5.02
N VAL A 42 -2.84 -6.84 -4.76
CA VAL A 42 -2.18 -7.65 -5.81
C VAL A 42 -3.21 -8.52 -6.54
N ARG A 43 -4.09 -9.20 -5.79
CA ARG A 43 -5.11 -10.07 -6.38
C ARG A 43 -6.15 -9.29 -7.20
N TYR A 44 -6.50 -8.09 -6.76
CA TYR A 44 -7.44 -7.20 -7.46
C TYR A 44 -6.82 -6.67 -8.77
N ILE A 45 -5.60 -6.11 -8.72
CA ILE A 45 -4.93 -5.54 -9.88
C ILE A 45 -4.67 -6.61 -10.95
N SER A 46 -4.15 -7.78 -10.54
CA SER A 46 -3.88 -8.89 -11.48
C SER A 46 -5.12 -9.39 -12.20
N HIS A 47 -6.29 -9.32 -11.57
CA HIS A 47 -7.56 -9.73 -12.19
C HIS A 47 -7.92 -8.85 -13.39
N ASN A 48 -7.56 -7.57 -13.36
CA ASN A 48 -7.89 -6.60 -14.42
C ASN A 48 -7.09 -6.83 -15.71
N TYR A 49 -5.98 -7.57 -15.67
CA TYR A 49 -5.15 -7.85 -16.85
C TYR A 49 -5.70 -8.98 -17.74
N ASN A 50 -6.68 -9.77 -17.25
CA ASN A 50 -7.28 -10.92 -17.96
C ASN A 50 -6.25 -11.80 -18.72
N SER A 51 -5.08 -12.02 -18.12
CA SER A 51 -3.96 -12.75 -18.71
C SER A 51 -3.66 -14.01 -17.90
N PHE A 52 -3.58 -15.15 -18.58
CA PHE A 52 -3.25 -16.43 -17.95
C PHE A 52 -1.85 -16.40 -17.31
N LEU A 53 -0.86 -15.82 -18.00
CA LEU A 53 0.51 -15.71 -17.48
C LEU A 53 0.57 -14.82 -16.22
N VAL A 54 -0.14 -13.68 -16.24
CA VAL A 54 -0.23 -12.79 -15.07
C VAL A 54 -0.93 -13.49 -13.91
N THR A 55 -1.98 -14.27 -14.19
CA THR A 55 -2.69 -15.05 -13.16
C THR A 55 -1.78 -16.11 -12.54
N LEU A 56 -1.04 -16.85 -13.37
CA LEU A 56 -0.11 -17.89 -12.90
C LEU A 56 1.02 -17.28 -12.05
N ALA A 57 1.63 -16.19 -12.52
CA ALA A 57 2.66 -15.46 -11.79
C ALA A 57 2.15 -14.93 -10.45
N THR A 58 0.96 -14.31 -10.45
CA THR A 58 0.33 -13.79 -9.23
C THR A 58 0.01 -14.88 -8.22
N ASN A 59 -0.52 -16.03 -8.68
CA ASN A 59 -0.79 -17.17 -7.80
C ASN A 59 0.49 -17.73 -7.17
N GLY A 60 1.58 -17.81 -7.95
CA GLY A 60 2.89 -18.20 -7.43
C GLY A 60 3.41 -17.21 -6.39
N LEU A 61 3.32 -15.92 -6.68
CA LEU A 61 3.75 -14.84 -5.79
C LEU A 61 2.96 -14.86 -4.46
N LEU A 62 1.63 -14.89 -4.50
CA LEU A 62 0.77 -14.96 -3.31
C LEU A 62 0.98 -16.23 -2.50
N ARG A 63 1.29 -17.37 -3.14
CA ARG A 63 1.54 -18.62 -2.43
C ARG A 63 2.86 -18.63 -1.67
N ASN A 64 3.88 -17.96 -2.19
CA ASN A 64 5.23 -17.98 -1.60
C ASN A 64 5.44 -16.84 -0.59
N TYR A 65 4.83 -15.67 -0.82
CA TYR A 65 5.08 -14.46 -0.05
C TYR A 65 3.82 -13.83 0.55
N GLY A 66 2.64 -14.25 0.11
CA GLY A 66 1.37 -13.72 0.58
C GLY A 66 0.88 -14.39 1.88
N SER A 67 0.18 -13.61 2.69
CA SER A 67 -0.61 -14.08 3.82
C SER A 67 -1.99 -13.42 3.76
N VAL A 68 -3.02 -14.08 4.29
CA VAL A 68 -4.37 -13.50 4.39
C VAL A 68 -4.42 -12.38 5.43
N SER A 69 -3.60 -12.49 6.47
CA SER A 69 -3.51 -11.51 7.55
C SER A 69 -2.07 -11.13 7.86
N VAL A 70 -1.90 -9.93 8.38
CA VAL A 70 -0.64 -9.43 8.92
C VAL A 70 -0.85 -8.98 10.37
N THR A 71 0.17 -9.15 11.20
CA THR A 71 0.25 -8.56 12.53
C THR A 71 1.37 -7.55 12.51
N LYS A 72 1.04 -6.31 12.82
CA LYS A 72 1.95 -5.16 12.84
C LYS A 72 1.57 -4.25 13.99
N THR A 73 2.49 -3.37 14.38
CA THR A 73 2.20 -2.36 15.38
C THR A 73 1.19 -1.34 14.84
N ALA A 74 0.42 -0.71 15.74
CA ALA A 74 -0.50 0.36 15.36
C ALA A 74 0.23 1.52 14.65
N GLY A 75 1.46 1.83 15.05
CA GLY A 75 2.33 2.83 14.41
C GLY A 75 2.68 2.47 12.98
N GLU A 76 3.14 1.23 12.73
CA GLU A 76 3.41 0.73 11.38
C GLU A 76 2.17 0.77 10.48
N LEU A 77 1.02 0.32 10.98
CA LEU A 77 -0.22 0.30 10.18
C LEU A 77 -0.71 1.71 9.82
N LEU A 78 -0.53 2.68 10.71
CA LEU A 78 -1.14 4.01 10.54
C LEU A 78 -0.18 5.04 9.96
N LEU A 79 1.08 5.07 10.41
CA LEU A 79 1.98 6.21 10.22
C LEU A 79 3.30 5.82 9.57
N ASP A 80 4.01 4.85 10.14
CA ASP A 80 5.40 4.57 9.75
C ASP A 80 5.49 3.72 8.48
N GLY A 81 4.42 2.98 8.18
CA GLY A 81 4.41 1.94 7.17
C GLY A 81 5.19 0.70 7.61
N TYR A 82 4.92 -0.43 6.97
CA TYR A 82 5.68 -1.66 7.16
C TYR A 82 6.22 -2.23 5.84
N ASP A 83 7.37 -2.88 5.95
CA ASP A 83 7.97 -3.68 4.88
C ASP A 83 7.23 -5.02 4.73
N ASP A 84 6.96 -5.43 3.50
CA ASP A 84 6.25 -6.67 3.16
C ASP A 84 6.96 -7.42 2.03
N PRO A 85 7.42 -8.67 2.26
CA PRO A 85 8.09 -9.46 1.23
C PRO A 85 7.28 -9.63 -0.05
N LEU A 86 5.94 -9.65 0.02
CA LEU A 86 5.08 -9.70 -1.15
C LEU A 86 5.22 -8.44 -2.00
N LEU A 87 5.31 -7.27 -1.37
CA LEU A 87 5.45 -5.99 -2.06
C LEU A 87 6.82 -5.90 -2.73
N ASP A 88 7.89 -6.27 -2.04
CA ASP A 88 9.25 -6.27 -2.57
C ASP A 88 9.36 -7.15 -3.83
N GLN A 89 8.83 -8.37 -3.73
CA GLN A 89 8.85 -9.32 -4.84
C GLN A 89 7.96 -8.87 -6.00
N LEU A 90 6.83 -8.23 -5.71
CA LEU A 90 5.96 -7.66 -6.73
C LEU A 90 6.68 -6.55 -7.51
N ILE A 91 7.32 -5.61 -6.83
CA ILE A 91 8.08 -4.52 -7.44
C ILE A 91 9.17 -5.09 -8.34
N GLN A 92 9.95 -6.06 -7.83
CA GLN A 92 11.00 -6.73 -8.61
C GLN A 92 10.45 -7.40 -9.89
N ILE A 93 9.29 -8.06 -9.81
CA ILE A 93 8.64 -8.69 -10.96
C ILE A 93 8.16 -7.64 -11.97
N ILE A 94 7.57 -6.54 -11.52
CA ILE A 94 7.10 -5.46 -12.40
C ILE A 94 8.29 -4.84 -13.13
N ASP A 95 9.38 -4.54 -12.41
CA ASP A 95 10.58 -3.94 -13.00
C ASP A 95 11.25 -4.87 -14.01
N THR A 96 11.29 -6.18 -13.73
CA THR A 96 12.00 -7.16 -14.57
C THR A 96 11.16 -7.65 -15.74
N LEU A 97 9.86 -7.90 -15.52
CA LEU A 97 8.97 -8.59 -16.47
C LEU A 97 7.83 -7.71 -16.98
N GLY A 98 7.59 -6.54 -16.38
CA GLY A 98 6.50 -5.62 -16.74
C GLY A 98 6.46 -5.27 -18.22
N PRO A 99 7.58 -4.87 -18.86
CA PRO A 99 7.62 -4.57 -20.30
C PRO A 99 7.21 -5.78 -21.17
N SER A 100 7.66 -6.98 -20.80
CA SER A 100 7.37 -8.23 -21.54
C SER A 100 5.93 -8.71 -21.36
N LEU A 101 5.29 -8.37 -20.24
CA LEU A 101 3.93 -8.75 -19.89
C LEU A 101 2.90 -7.64 -20.15
N ASN A 102 3.32 -6.51 -20.73
CA ASN A 102 2.50 -5.30 -20.91
C ASN A 102 1.81 -4.83 -19.62
N LEU A 103 2.52 -4.90 -18.49
CA LEU A 103 2.04 -4.32 -17.24
C LEU A 103 2.18 -2.80 -17.31
N THR A 104 1.09 -2.07 -17.10
CA THR A 104 1.02 -0.60 -17.28
C THR A 104 0.96 0.17 -15.96
N PHE A 105 1.11 -0.52 -14.82
CA PHE A 105 1.06 0.08 -13.50
C PHE A 105 2.46 0.20 -12.91
N ASN A 106 2.67 1.26 -12.14
CA ASN A 106 3.88 1.50 -11.35
C ASN A 106 3.49 1.62 -9.88
N ILE A 107 4.34 1.13 -8.99
CA ILE A 107 4.17 1.22 -7.54
C ILE A 107 5.21 2.22 -7.02
N PRO A 108 4.84 3.47 -6.71
CA PRO A 108 5.79 4.52 -6.34
C PRO A 108 6.19 4.48 -4.85
N PHE A 109 5.97 3.37 -4.16
CA PHE A 109 6.20 3.19 -2.72
C PHE A 109 6.73 1.79 -2.43
N ASP A 110 7.50 1.67 -1.35
CA ASP A 110 8.15 0.44 -0.87
C ASP A 110 7.51 -0.11 0.41
N LYS A 111 6.66 0.67 1.08
CA LYS A 111 5.98 0.30 2.32
C LYS A 111 4.48 0.52 2.24
N PHE A 112 3.75 -0.14 3.13
CA PHE A 112 2.32 0.11 3.32
C PHE A 112 2.04 0.67 4.72
N GLY A 113 1.35 1.80 4.76
CA GLY A 113 0.65 2.34 5.91
C GLY A 113 -0.59 3.11 5.46
N TRP A 114 -1.62 3.21 6.29
CA TRP A 114 -2.88 3.87 5.92
C TRP A 114 -2.72 5.38 5.70
N PHE A 115 -1.84 6.01 6.46
CA PHE A 115 -1.52 7.43 6.38
C PHE A 115 -0.01 7.69 6.31
N SER A 116 0.77 6.68 5.86
CA SER A 116 2.20 6.86 5.62
C SER A 116 2.43 7.76 4.40
N GLU A 117 3.52 8.52 4.43
CA GLU A 117 3.95 9.41 3.33
C GLU A 117 4.80 8.69 2.28
#